data_AF-A0A7C1RZW9-F1
#
_entry.id   AF-A0A7C1RZW9-F1
#
_cell.length_a   1.000
_cell.length_b   1.000
_cell.length_c   1.000
_cell.angle_alpha   90.00
_cell.angle_beta   90.00
_cell.angle_gamma   90.00
#
_symmetry.space_group_name_H-M   'P 1'
#
loop_
_entity.id
_entity.type
_entity.pdbx_description
1 polymer ?
#
loop_
_entity_poly.entity_id
_entity_poly.type
_entity_poly.pdbx_seq_one_letter_code
_entity_poly.pdbx_strand_id
1 'polypeptide(L)'
;MGFLKHLLGGKGRGGHHSRRHNRKHDYENRDVYSDSRVKIRCPKCDEKKEVGAAFCQKCGSALGKGKCDNCGQDIPMDAKFCPNCGIKV
;
A
#
# COMPACT_ATOMS: atom_id res chain seq x y z
N MET A 1 -63.97 39.97 -34.78
CA MET A 1 -63.34 39.12 -35.81
C MET A 1 -61.84 39.20 -35.66
N GLY A 2 -61.13 38.07 -35.57
CA GLY A 2 -59.65 38.02 -35.56
C GLY A 2 -59.01 37.47 -34.29
N PHE A 3 -59.43 36.26 -33.87
CA PHE A 3 -58.82 35.42 -32.85
C PHE A 3 -57.64 34.65 -33.47
N LEU A 4 -56.38 35.11 -33.33
CA LEU A 4 -55.19 34.24 -33.46
C LEU A 4 -53.95 34.95 -32.89
N LYS A 5 -53.90 35.08 -31.56
CA LYS A 5 -52.72 35.58 -30.86
C LYS A 5 -51.61 34.55 -30.95
N HIS A 6 -50.48 35.04 -31.46
CA HIS A 6 -49.21 34.37 -31.62
C HIS A 6 -48.82 33.58 -30.37
N LEU A 7 -48.33 32.38 -30.65
CA LEU A 7 -47.76 31.40 -29.75
C LEU A 7 -46.71 32.05 -28.82
N LEU A 8 -47.09 32.14 -27.55
CA LEU A 8 -46.21 31.93 -26.39
C LEU A 8 -45.11 30.90 -26.77
N GLY A 9 -43.82 31.08 -26.48
CA GLY A 9 -43.12 32.12 -25.76
C GLY A 9 -41.65 31.77 -25.83
N GLY A 10 -40.83 32.67 -26.39
CA GLY A 10 -39.38 32.58 -26.33
C GLY A 10 -38.88 32.93 -24.92
N LYS A 11 -38.15 32.01 -24.29
CA LYS A 11 -37.22 32.30 -23.18
C LYS A 11 -36.32 31.09 -22.86
N GLY A 12 -35.41 30.75 -23.77
CA GLY A 12 -34.25 29.92 -23.44
C GLY A 12 -33.24 30.75 -22.66
N ARG A 13 -33.30 30.69 -21.32
CA ARG A 13 -32.36 31.40 -20.43
C ARG A 13 -31.23 30.47 -20.04
N GLY A 14 -30.00 30.91 -20.30
CA GLY A 14 -28.94 30.96 -19.30
C GLY A 14 -28.28 29.65 -18.91
N GLY A 15 -27.00 29.52 -19.23
CA GLY A 15 -26.16 28.49 -18.65
C GLY A 15 -24.69 28.61 -19.02
N HIS A 16 -24.10 29.82 -18.96
CA HIS A 16 -22.65 29.97 -19.04
C HIS A 16 -22.04 29.95 -17.64
N HIS A 17 -20.93 29.21 -17.56
CA HIS A 17 -19.95 29.12 -16.49
C HIS A 17 -20.40 28.31 -15.25
N SER A 18 -19.66 27.25 -14.92
CA SER A 18 -18.44 27.46 -14.17
C SER A 18 -17.81 26.15 -13.70
N ARG A 19 -16.49 26.22 -13.55
CA ARG A 19 -15.67 25.45 -12.62
C ARG A 19 -15.39 24.01 -13.02
N ARG A 20 -14.20 23.86 -13.60
CA ARG A 20 -13.15 22.95 -13.10
C ARG A 20 -13.68 21.92 -12.09
N HIS A 21 -13.95 20.72 -12.57
CA HIS A 21 -13.71 19.54 -11.77
C HIS A 21 -12.39 18.95 -12.24
N ASN A 22 -11.30 19.58 -11.80
CA ASN A 22 -10.12 18.83 -11.41
C ASN A 22 -10.58 17.96 -10.22
N ARG A 23 -11.27 16.85 -10.54
CA ARG A 23 -11.45 15.78 -9.58
C ARG A 23 -10.05 15.24 -9.42
N LYS A 24 -9.39 15.79 -8.40
CA LYS A 24 -8.50 15.08 -7.50
C LYS A 24 -8.51 13.61 -7.88
N HIS A 25 -7.42 13.16 -8.49
CA HIS A 25 -6.88 11.88 -8.09
C HIS A 25 -6.55 12.04 -6.61
N ASP A 26 -7.60 11.92 -5.79
CA ASP A 26 -7.53 11.78 -4.36
C ASP A 26 -6.95 10.38 -4.19
N TYR A 27 -5.63 10.36 -4.09
CA TYR A 27 -4.80 9.44 -3.34
C TYR A 27 -5.42 8.10 -2.88
N GLU A 28 -6.10 7.35 -3.74
CA GLU A 28 -6.22 5.91 -3.57
C GLU A 28 -4.95 5.29 -4.16
N ASN A 29 -3.82 5.65 -3.54
CA ASN A 29 -2.73 4.69 -3.38
C ASN A 29 -3.22 3.65 -2.39
N ARG A 30 -4.20 2.86 -2.85
CA ARG A 30 -4.71 1.71 -2.15
C ARG A 30 -3.63 0.67 -2.26
N ASP A 31 -2.67 0.78 -1.35
CA ASP A 31 -1.94 -0.34 -0.79
C ASP A 31 -1.81 -1.48 -1.80
N VAL A 32 -0.97 -1.26 -2.82
CA VAL A 32 -0.38 -2.36 -3.60
C VAL A 32 0.66 -3.05 -2.70
N TYR A 33 0.37 -3.17 -1.42
CA TYR A 33 0.90 -4.18 -0.53
C TYR A 33 -0.03 -5.37 -0.69
N SER A 34 0.03 -5.95 -1.89
CA SER A 34 -0.68 -7.15 -2.28
C SER A 34 -0.34 -8.24 -1.27
N ASP A 35 -1.23 -8.41 -0.29
CA ASP A 35 -1.32 -9.53 0.64
C ASP A 35 -1.77 -10.78 -0.15
N SER A 36 -0.97 -11.16 -1.14
CA SER A 36 -1.18 -12.34 -1.96
C SER A 36 -0.25 -13.44 -1.50
N ARG A 37 -0.46 -13.90 -0.26
CA ARG A 37 -0.01 -15.21 0.26
C ARG A 37 1.43 -15.61 -0.15
N VAL A 38 2.36 -14.67 -0.18
CA VAL A 38 3.75 -15.01 -0.47
C VAL A 38 4.21 -15.84 0.72
N LYS A 39 4.52 -17.12 0.48
CA LYS A 39 4.97 -18.04 1.51
C LYS A 39 6.47 -18.22 1.36
N ILE A 40 7.25 -17.75 2.33
CA ILE A 40 8.69 -18.01 2.42
C ILE A 40 8.93 -19.34 3.12
N ARG A 41 10.02 -20.03 2.76
CA ARG A 41 10.46 -21.22 3.48
C ARG A 41 11.41 -20.81 4.60
N CYS A 42 11.25 -21.45 5.76
CA CYS A 42 12.20 -21.29 6.85
C CYS A 42 13.54 -21.94 6.48
N PRO A 43 14.67 -21.23 6.47
CA PRO A 43 15.97 -21.80 6.09
C PRO A 43 16.48 -22.88 7.07
N LYS A 44 15.93 -22.94 8.29
CA LYS A 44 16.37 -23.89 9.31
C LYS A 44 15.59 -25.20 9.33
N CYS A 45 14.34 -25.20 8.86
CA CYS A 45 13.46 -26.38 8.96
C CYS A 45 12.60 -26.61 7.72
N ASP A 46 12.83 -25.84 6.65
CA ASP A 46 12.12 -25.84 5.36
C ASP A 46 10.59 -25.64 5.41
N GLU A 47 10.04 -25.27 6.58
CA GLU A 47 8.61 -25.09 6.76
C GLU A 47 8.11 -23.85 5.99
N LYS A 48 6.92 -23.98 5.37
CA LYS A 48 6.28 -22.88 4.62
C LYS A 48 5.63 -21.91 5.59
N LYS A 49 6.02 -20.63 5.52
CA LYS A 49 5.60 -19.55 6.42
C LYS A 49 5.10 -18.36 5.62
N GLU A 50 4.18 -17.60 6.19
CA GLU A 50 3.64 -16.40 5.58
C GLU A 50 4.68 -15.27 5.62
N VAL A 51 4.81 -14.52 4.51
CA VAL A 51 5.67 -13.34 4.45
C VAL A 51 5.20 -12.31 5.49
N GLY A 52 6.11 -11.90 6.36
CA GLY A 52 5.82 -11.02 7.50
C GLY A 52 5.90 -11.70 8.86
N ALA A 53 5.99 -13.03 8.94
CA ALA A 53 6.21 -13.72 10.21
C ALA A 53 7.61 -13.43 10.78
N ALA A 54 7.70 -12.84 11.98
CA ALA A 54 8.98 -12.57 12.65
C ALA A 54 9.71 -13.85 13.09
N PHE A 55 8.96 -14.94 13.34
CA PHE A 55 9.50 -16.23 13.79
C PHE A 55 8.81 -17.41 13.10
N CYS A 56 9.55 -18.49 12.92
CA CYS A 56 9.03 -19.77 12.44
C CYS A 56 8.20 -20.45 13.55
N GLN A 57 6.89 -20.63 13.33
CA GLN A 57 6.00 -21.31 14.29
C GLN A 57 6.34 -22.80 14.50
N LYS A 58 7.17 -23.42 13.65
CA LYS A 58 7.59 -24.82 13.81
C LYS A 58 8.88 -24.97 14.61
N CYS A 59 9.89 -24.16 14.31
CA CYS A 59 11.23 -24.32 14.87
C CYS A 59 11.70 -23.13 15.72
N GLY A 60 10.89 -22.08 15.87
CA GLY A 60 11.19 -20.88 16.66
C GLY A 60 12.24 -19.94 16.05
N SER A 61 12.77 -20.24 14.86
CA SER A 61 13.84 -19.43 14.26
C SER A 61 13.32 -18.09 13.77
N ALA A 62 14.06 -17.00 14.01
CA ALA A 62 13.70 -15.69 13.48
C ALA A 62 13.69 -15.72 11.94
N LEU A 63 12.68 -15.10 11.33
CA LEU A 63 12.46 -15.02 9.87
C LEU A 63 12.33 -13.55 9.38
N GLY A 64 12.40 -12.57 10.29
CA GLY A 64 12.38 -11.13 10.01
C GLY A 64 13.74 -10.45 10.14
N LYS A 65 13.81 -9.11 10.15
CA LYS A 65 15.06 -8.40 10.49
C LYS A 65 15.52 -8.86 11.88
N GLY A 66 16.72 -9.41 11.99
CA GLY A 66 17.30 -9.75 13.28
C GLY A 66 17.66 -8.47 14.04
N LYS A 67 17.89 -8.55 15.34
CA LYS A 67 18.60 -7.49 16.07
C LYS A 67 19.98 -8.01 16.41
N CYS A 68 20.98 -7.15 16.29
CA CYS A 68 22.32 -7.50 16.71
C CYS A 68 22.35 -7.66 18.22
N ASP A 69 22.76 -8.81 18.75
CA ASP A 69 22.86 -9.04 20.20
C ASP A 69 23.85 -8.09 20.89
N ASN A 70 24.79 -7.51 20.15
CA ASN A 70 25.79 -6.60 20.71
C ASN A 70 25.32 -5.14 20.76
N CYS A 71 24.68 -4.64 19.70
CA CYS A 71 24.31 -3.21 19.60
C CYS A 71 22.79 -2.95 19.54
N GLY A 72 21.97 -3.99 19.43
CA GLY A 72 20.50 -3.90 19.34
C GLY A 72 19.96 -3.41 17.99
N GLN A 73 20.84 -3.09 17.03
CA GLN A 73 20.46 -2.55 15.73
C GLN A 73 19.80 -3.62 14.85
N ASP A 74 18.80 -3.22 14.08
CA ASP A 74 18.14 -4.10 13.11
C ASP A 74 19.10 -4.49 11.97
N ILE A 75 19.25 -5.79 11.78
CA ILE A 75 20.17 -6.42 10.83
C ILE A 75 19.39 -7.27 9.81
N PRO A 76 19.84 -7.27 8.54
CA PRO A 76 19.32 -8.20 7.55
C PRO A 76 19.55 -9.65 7.96
N MET A 77 18.62 -10.56 7.63
CA MET A 77 18.80 -12.01 7.86
C MET A 77 20.02 -12.59 7.13
N ASP A 78 20.39 -12.00 6.00
CA ASP A 78 21.53 -12.44 5.18
C ASP A 78 22.85 -11.79 5.64
N ALA A 79 22.80 -10.88 6.61
CA ALA A 79 24.01 -10.22 7.10
C ALA A 79 24.83 -11.21 7.91
N LYS A 80 26.10 -11.40 7.52
CA LYS A 80 27.08 -12.17 8.29
C LYS A 80 27.69 -11.36 9.43
N PHE A 81 27.65 -10.03 9.30
CA PHE A 81 28.20 -9.07 10.24
C PHE A 81 27.24 -7.90 10.40
N CYS A 82 27.19 -7.33 11.59
CA CYS A 82 26.42 -6.14 11.85
C CYS A 82 27.03 -4.93 11.12
N PRO A 83 26.28 -4.19 10.29
CA PRO A 83 26.78 -2.99 9.62
C PRO A 83 26.99 -1.81 10.57
N ASN A 84 26.50 -1.90 11.81
CA ASN A 84 26.62 -0.84 12.80
C ASN A 84 27.83 -1.07 13.74
N CYS A 85 28.00 -2.28 14.28
CA CYS A 85 29.08 -2.58 15.23
C CYS A 85 30.20 -3.47 14.66
N GLY A 86 30.05 -4.03 13.46
CA GLY A 86 31.06 -4.88 12.81
C GLY A 86 31.20 -6.29 13.37
N ILE A 87 30.41 -6.66 14.39
CA ILE A 87 30.45 -7.98 15.03
C ILE A 87 29.63 -8.99 14.22
N LYS A 88 30.06 -10.26 14.23
CA LYS A 88 29.34 -11.35 13.58
C LYS A 88 27.97 -11.56 14.23
N VAL A 89 26.93 -11.71 13.41
CA VAL A 89 25.52 -11.83 13.83
C VAL A 89 24.97 -13.21 13.53
#